data_AF-A0A651EUU7-F1
#
_entry.id   AF-A0A651EUU7-F1
#
_cell.length_a   1.000
_cell.length_b   1.000
_cell.length_c   1.000
_cell.angle_alpha   90.00
_cell.angle_beta   90.00
_cell.angle_gamma   90.00
#
_symmetry.space_group_name_H-M   'P 1'
#
loop_
_entity.id
_entity.type
_entity.pdbx_description
1 polymer ?
#
loop_
_entity_poly.entity_id
_entity_poly.type
_entity_poly.pdbx_seq_one_letter_code
_entity_poly.pdbx_strand_id
1 'polypeptide(L)'
;MIPNKDTNTVYLSKLLLSDKRFEANCGALTKILNKHAIPYEFLDATKDIWCRDYMPIQIDVNKLVQFRFEPSYLKDYQELQSDPKVVCAANNIHPQFSTINLDGGNVVQWRDKAIISDRIFDENPEYTNKSKLISDLVKLLDVEVIIVPQIKSDMTGHVDGMLRFVDGNTVLGNDRAMENKYWRQGINKVLKEKNIDYIDIPFLDHKIKNNSIHSIGCYVNYLEVG
;
A
#
# COMPACT_ATOMS: atom_id res chain seq x y z
N MET A 1 9.91 11.27 -2.64
CA MET A 1 9.50 10.05 -1.91
C MET A 1 10.65 9.07 -1.78
N ILE A 2 10.87 8.52 -0.59
CA ILE A 2 11.92 7.52 -0.35
C ILE A 2 11.44 6.17 -0.89
N PRO A 3 12.13 5.54 -1.86
CA PRO A 3 11.83 4.18 -2.28
C PRO A 3 11.96 3.18 -1.13
N ASN A 4 11.21 2.09 -1.14
CA ASN A 4 11.22 1.09 -0.07
C ASN A 4 12.63 0.52 0.21
N LYS A 5 13.40 0.19 -0.83
CA LYS A 5 14.82 -0.20 -0.69
C LYS A 5 15.72 0.82 0.01
N ASP A 6 15.37 2.10 0.01
CA ASP A 6 16.15 3.16 0.63
C ASP A 6 15.66 3.44 2.08
N THR A 7 14.65 2.70 2.57
CA THR A 7 14.17 2.75 3.96
C THR A 7 14.93 1.76 4.85
N ASN A 8 14.94 2.01 6.17
CA ASN A 8 15.84 1.31 7.10
C ASN A 8 15.16 0.72 8.35
N THR A 9 13.88 0.98 8.60
CA THR A 9 13.17 0.48 9.78
C THR A 9 11.80 -0.04 9.39
N VAL A 10 11.46 -1.23 9.88
CA VAL A 10 10.14 -1.85 9.67
C VAL A 10 9.26 -1.61 10.90
N TYR A 11 8.07 -1.06 10.70
CA TYR A 11 7.07 -0.97 11.77
C TYR A 11 6.06 -2.11 11.65
N LEU A 12 5.72 -2.70 12.78
CA LEU A 12 4.82 -3.84 12.90
C LEU A 12 3.73 -3.52 13.92
N SER A 13 2.51 -4.02 13.76
CA SER A 13 1.52 -3.94 14.85
C SER A 13 1.96 -4.79 16.04
N LYS A 14 1.83 -4.27 17.27
CA LYS A 14 2.07 -5.04 18.49
C LYS A 14 1.13 -6.24 18.65
N LEU A 15 0.01 -6.28 17.92
CA LEU A 15 -0.88 -7.44 17.88
C LEU A 15 -0.17 -8.70 17.34
N LEU A 16 0.86 -8.54 16.52
CA LEU A 16 1.69 -9.67 16.06
C LEU A 16 2.44 -10.37 17.21
N LEU A 17 2.65 -9.69 18.35
CA LEU A 17 3.24 -10.27 19.55
C LEU A 17 2.17 -10.83 20.50
N SER A 18 1.05 -10.13 20.68
CA SER A 18 0.07 -10.46 21.72
C SER A 18 -0.97 -11.48 21.28
N ASP A 19 -1.22 -11.61 19.98
CA ASP A 19 -2.19 -12.56 19.44
C ASP A 19 -1.50 -13.87 19.03
N LYS A 20 -1.88 -14.96 19.68
CA LYS A 20 -1.34 -16.31 19.43
C LYS A 20 -1.51 -16.78 17.99
N ARG A 21 -2.48 -16.24 17.24
CA ARG A 21 -2.66 -16.55 15.81
C ARG A 21 -1.45 -16.14 14.97
N PHE A 22 -0.70 -15.12 15.39
CA PHE A 22 0.38 -14.53 14.62
C PHE A 22 1.78 -14.78 15.20
N GLU A 23 1.88 -15.37 16.39
CA GLU A 23 3.14 -15.59 17.11
C GLU A 23 4.22 -16.27 16.25
N ALA A 24 3.86 -17.35 15.55
CA ALA A 24 4.78 -18.07 14.66
C ALA A 24 5.28 -17.22 13.49
N ASN A 25 4.37 -16.47 12.85
CA ASN A 25 4.69 -15.61 11.71
C ASN A 25 5.53 -14.40 12.14
N CYS A 26 5.21 -13.80 13.29
CA CYS A 26 5.98 -12.73 13.89
C CYS A 26 7.41 -13.18 14.22
N GLY A 27 7.57 -14.36 14.83
CA GLY A 27 8.88 -14.95 15.10
C GLY A 27 9.68 -15.22 13.83
N ALA A 28 9.04 -15.74 12.77
CA ALA A 28 9.70 -15.97 11.48
C ALA A 28 10.15 -14.66 10.81
N LEU A 29 9.28 -13.65 10.77
CA LEU A 29 9.58 -12.35 10.18
C LEU A 29 10.72 -11.63 10.92
N THR A 30 10.61 -11.50 12.24
CA THR A 30 11.63 -10.82 13.06
C THR A 30 12.97 -11.54 13.01
N LYS A 31 12.99 -12.88 12.90
CA LYS A 31 14.23 -13.64 12.67
C LYS A 31 14.90 -13.27 11.35
N ILE A 32 14.13 -13.06 10.27
CA ILE A 32 14.66 -12.61 8.97
C ILE A 32 15.22 -11.19 9.10
N LEU A 33 14.45 -10.26 9.69
CA LEU A 33 14.89 -8.88 9.90
C LEU A 33 16.19 -8.81 10.71
N ASN A 34 16.27 -9.54 11.83
CA ASN A 34 17.48 -9.65 12.65
C ASN A 34 18.67 -10.24 11.89
N LYS A 35 18.45 -11.30 11.09
CA LYS A 35 19.51 -11.90 10.26
C LYS A 35 20.13 -10.89 9.29
N HIS A 36 19.33 -9.97 8.77
CA HIS A 36 19.75 -8.93 7.84
C HIS A 36 20.07 -7.59 8.52
N ALA A 37 20.11 -7.55 9.86
CA ALA A 37 20.35 -6.35 10.66
C ALA A 37 19.42 -5.18 10.32
N ILE A 38 18.16 -5.48 9.98
CA ILE A 38 17.12 -4.49 9.73
C ILE A 38 16.38 -4.19 11.04
N PRO A 39 16.46 -2.95 11.56
CA PRO A 39 15.65 -2.50 12.69
C PRO A 39 14.16 -2.71 12.49
N TYR A 40 13.46 -3.01 13.58
CA TYR A 40 12.01 -3.02 13.60
C TYR A 40 11.43 -2.60 14.94
N GLU A 41 10.24 -2.02 14.91
CA GLU A 41 9.52 -1.54 16.09
C GLU A 41 8.05 -1.98 16.06
N PHE A 42 7.44 -2.05 17.25
CA PHE A 42 6.05 -2.45 17.41
C PHE A 42 5.17 -1.26 17.77
N LEU A 43 4.15 -1.03 16.96
CA LEU A 43 3.18 0.05 17.11
C LEU A 43 2.14 -0.29 18.17
N ASP A 44 1.99 0.60 19.14
CA ASP A 44 0.92 0.59 20.13
C ASP A 44 -0.40 1.14 19.56
N ALA A 45 -1.51 0.84 20.25
CA ALA A 45 -2.87 1.31 19.96
C ALA A 45 -3.46 0.93 18.60
N THR A 46 -2.96 -0.15 17.99
CA THR A 46 -3.48 -0.70 16.73
C THR A 46 -4.68 -1.62 16.97
N LYS A 47 -5.67 -1.61 16.06
CA LYS A 47 -6.81 -2.55 16.07
C LYS A 47 -6.64 -3.75 15.14
N ASP A 48 -5.73 -3.65 14.18
CA ASP A 48 -5.40 -4.73 13.24
C ASP A 48 -3.91 -4.70 12.85
N ILE A 49 -3.43 -5.78 12.24
CA ILE A 49 -2.02 -6.03 11.91
C ILE A 49 -1.54 -5.31 10.64
N TRP A 50 -2.45 -4.80 9.81
CA TRP A 50 -2.16 -4.20 8.50
C TRP A 50 -1.62 -2.77 8.57
N CYS A 51 -0.47 -2.58 9.21
CA CYS A 51 0.13 -1.25 9.43
C CYS A 51 0.52 -0.52 8.15
N ARG A 52 0.74 -1.22 7.03
CA ARG A 52 0.93 -0.61 5.71
C ARG A 52 -0.23 0.32 5.35
N ASP A 53 -1.45 -0.02 5.73
CA ASP A 53 -2.64 0.64 5.22
C ASP A 53 -2.97 1.91 6.01
N TYR A 54 -2.88 1.86 7.33
CA TYR A 54 -3.29 2.97 8.19
C TYR A 54 -2.16 3.91 8.62
N MET A 55 -0.89 3.53 8.49
CA MET A 55 0.23 4.37 8.94
C MET A 55 0.61 5.46 7.93
N PRO A 56 1.31 6.54 8.37
CA PRO A 56 1.68 7.62 7.49
C PRO A 56 2.63 7.17 6.37
N ILE A 57 2.52 7.83 5.22
CA ILE A 57 3.43 7.64 4.09
C ILE A 57 4.65 8.54 4.29
N GLN A 58 5.84 7.97 4.17
CA GLN A 58 7.11 8.70 4.24
C GLN A 58 7.43 9.36 2.90
N ILE A 59 7.33 10.69 2.88
CA ILE A 59 7.62 11.51 1.71
C ILE A 59 9.11 11.84 1.63
N ASP A 60 9.71 12.12 2.78
CA ASP A 60 11.13 12.43 2.98
C ASP A 60 11.55 12.01 4.41
N VAL A 61 12.83 12.10 4.75
CA VAL A 61 13.43 11.67 6.03
C VAL A 61 12.65 12.23 7.22
N ASN A 62 12.24 13.50 7.15
CA ASN A 62 11.51 14.20 8.21
C ASN A 62 10.09 14.60 7.81
N LYS A 63 9.53 14.02 6.75
CA LYS A 63 8.21 14.40 6.21
C LYS A 63 7.34 13.16 6.07
N LEU A 64 6.35 13.07 6.94
CA LEU A 64 5.31 12.04 6.93
C LEU A 64 3.95 12.69 6.60
N VAL A 65 3.16 12.03 5.75
CA VAL A 65 1.78 12.43 5.48
C VAL A 65 0.85 11.30 5.89
N GLN A 66 -0.08 11.62 6.79
CA GLN A 66 -1.13 10.70 7.19
C GLN A 66 -2.42 11.06 6.45
N PHE A 67 -2.94 10.12 5.69
CA PHE A 67 -4.25 10.22 5.05
C PHE A 67 -5.35 9.73 6.00
N ARG A 68 -6.60 10.10 5.70
CA ARG A 68 -7.76 9.49 6.35
C ARG A 68 -7.77 8.00 5.99
N PHE A 69 -7.93 7.13 6.98
CA PHE A 69 -7.98 5.68 6.79
C PHE A 69 -9.41 5.21 7.04
N GLU A 70 -10.24 5.24 6.01
CA GLU A 70 -11.63 4.78 6.01
C GLU A 70 -11.89 3.97 4.73
N PRO A 71 -11.14 2.87 4.48
CA PRO A 71 -11.27 2.12 3.24
C PRO A 71 -12.63 1.45 3.15
N SER A 72 -13.17 1.40 1.93
CA SER A 72 -14.48 0.82 1.65
C SER A 72 -14.63 -0.63 2.11
N TYR A 73 -13.54 -1.42 2.09
CA TYR A 73 -13.54 -2.82 2.52
C TYR A 73 -13.63 -3.03 4.04
N LEU A 74 -13.46 -1.97 4.86
CA LEU A 74 -13.68 -2.03 6.32
C LEU A 74 -15.02 -1.40 6.75
N LYS A 75 -15.88 -1.02 5.80
CA LYS A 75 -17.16 -0.34 6.10
C LYS A 75 -18.07 -1.13 7.05
N ASP A 76 -18.00 -2.46 7.03
CA ASP A 76 -18.78 -3.33 7.92
C ASP A 76 -17.93 -3.98 9.02
N TYR A 77 -16.67 -3.51 9.21
CA TYR A 77 -15.67 -4.05 10.13
C TYR A 77 -14.91 -2.93 10.88
N GLN A 78 -15.61 -1.90 11.36
CA GLN A 78 -14.98 -0.73 12.00
C GLN A 78 -14.17 -1.07 13.28
N GLU A 79 -14.43 -2.22 13.88
CA GLU A 79 -13.64 -2.74 15.00
C GLU A 79 -12.20 -3.06 14.62
N LEU A 80 -11.91 -3.35 13.34
CA LEU A 80 -10.57 -3.59 12.80
C LEU A 80 -9.89 -2.30 12.33
N GLN A 81 -10.66 -1.25 12.08
CA GLN A 81 -10.16 0.01 11.55
C GLN A 81 -9.40 0.83 12.61
N SER A 82 -8.06 0.73 12.60
CA SER A 82 -7.16 1.52 13.43
C SER A 82 -7.32 3.02 13.17
N ASP A 83 -7.44 3.84 14.22
CA ASP A 83 -7.46 5.30 14.08
C ASP A 83 -6.01 5.83 13.97
N PRO A 84 -5.58 6.37 12.82
CA PRO A 84 -4.20 6.81 12.66
C PRO A 84 -3.77 7.91 13.63
N LYS A 85 -4.69 8.77 14.11
CA LYS A 85 -4.35 9.82 15.09
C LYS A 85 -3.99 9.20 16.43
N VAL A 86 -4.75 8.20 16.87
CA VAL A 86 -4.51 7.49 18.12
C VAL A 86 -3.22 6.69 18.04
N VAL A 87 -3.01 5.96 16.93
CA VAL A 87 -1.77 5.18 16.72
C VAL A 87 -0.56 6.12 16.66
N CYS A 88 -0.61 7.19 15.88
CA CYS A 88 0.52 8.13 15.78
C CYS A 88 0.86 8.76 17.15
N ALA A 89 -0.15 9.21 17.90
CA ALA A 89 0.06 9.79 19.23
C ALA A 89 0.68 8.79 20.22
N ALA A 90 0.21 7.54 20.24
CA ALA A 90 0.75 6.50 21.12
C ALA A 90 2.21 6.16 20.83
N ASN A 91 2.66 6.36 19.58
CA ASN A 91 4.00 6.02 19.12
C ASN A 91 4.90 7.24 18.88
N ASN A 92 4.48 8.44 19.32
CA ASN A 92 5.22 9.69 19.15
C ASN A 92 5.58 10.02 17.68
N ILE A 93 4.68 9.67 16.76
CA ILE A 93 4.80 9.96 15.33
C ILE A 93 4.00 11.22 15.02
N HIS A 94 4.62 12.19 14.35
CA HIS A 94 4.03 13.51 14.09
C HIS A 94 3.89 13.79 12.59
N PRO A 95 2.88 13.24 11.91
CA PRO A 95 2.68 13.45 10.47
C PRO A 95 1.88 14.73 10.18
N GLN A 96 1.95 15.19 8.93
CA GLN A 96 0.95 16.10 8.38
C GLN A 96 -0.33 15.31 8.09
N PHE A 97 -1.44 15.67 8.72
CA PHE A 97 -2.74 15.04 8.46
C PHE A 97 -3.42 15.63 7.22
N SER A 98 -3.96 14.75 6.39
CA SER A 98 -4.79 15.05 5.23
C SER A 98 -6.22 14.58 5.45
N THR A 99 -7.18 15.28 4.84
CA THR A 99 -8.59 14.85 4.81
C THR A 99 -8.89 13.85 3.71
N ILE A 100 -7.99 13.67 2.73
CA ILE A 100 -8.17 12.70 1.64
C ILE A 100 -8.13 11.28 2.22
N ASN A 101 -9.07 10.44 1.80
CA ASN A 101 -9.12 9.02 2.11
C ASN A 101 -8.17 8.26 1.18
N LEU A 102 -7.13 7.66 1.75
CA LEU A 102 -6.13 6.88 1.01
C LEU A 102 -5.37 6.00 2.00
N ASP A 103 -5.42 4.70 1.80
CA ASP A 103 -4.56 3.74 2.50
C ASP A 103 -3.20 3.57 1.81
N GLY A 104 -2.18 3.25 2.61
CA GLY A 104 -0.81 3.11 2.13
C GLY A 104 -0.59 1.91 1.21
N GLY A 105 -1.41 0.85 1.28
CA GLY A 105 -1.35 -0.26 0.33
C GLY A 105 -1.74 0.16 -1.10
N ASN A 106 -2.56 1.20 -1.23
CA ASN A 106 -2.87 1.82 -2.52
C ASN A 106 -1.87 2.91 -2.95
N VAL A 107 -0.65 2.90 -2.41
CA VAL A 107 0.45 3.77 -2.87
C VAL A 107 1.72 2.97 -3.13
N VAL A 108 2.16 2.97 -4.39
CA VAL A 108 3.46 2.45 -4.80
C VAL A 108 4.33 3.61 -5.24
N GLN A 109 5.45 3.82 -4.56
CA GLN A 109 6.25 5.05 -4.70
C GLN A 109 7.65 4.78 -5.25
N TRP A 110 8.16 5.76 -5.98
CA TRP A 110 9.55 5.82 -6.40
C TRP A 110 10.00 7.26 -6.56
N ARG A 111 10.96 7.73 -5.75
CA ARG A 111 11.64 9.04 -5.87
C ARG A 111 10.73 10.22 -6.24
N ASP A 112 10.46 10.41 -7.53
CA ASP A 112 9.69 11.49 -8.14
C ASP A 112 8.26 11.11 -8.58
N LYS A 113 7.78 9.88 -8.30
CA LYS A 113 6.49 9.33 -8.72
C LYS A 113 5.79 8.52 -7.63
N ALA A 114 4.46 8.49 -7.69
CA ALA A 114 3.60 7.57 -6.97
C ALA A 114 2.52 7.01 -7.92
N ILE A 115 2.27 5.71 -7.84
CA ILE A 115 1.17 5.02 -8.51
C ILE A 115 0.06 4.76 -7.49
N ILE A 116 -1.18 5.09 -7.87
CA ILE A 116 -2.39 4.93 -7.06
C ILE A 116 -3.50 4.37 -7.95
N SER A 117 -4.36 3.50 -7.44
CA SER A 117 -5.49 3.00 -8.23
C SER A 117 -6.62 4.03 -8.36
N ASP A 118 -7.44 3.89 -9.39
CA ASP A 118 -8.61 4.74 -9.63
C ASP A 118 -9.72 4.59 -8.56
N ARG A 119 -9.61 3.63 -7.63
CA ARG A 119 -10.43 3.52 -6.41
C ARG A 119 -10.42 4.82 -5.59
N ILE A 120 -9.33 5.59 -5.66
CA ILE A 120 -9.21 6.90 -4.99
C ILE A 120 -10.38 7.84 -5.30
N PHE A 121 -11.00 7.73 -6.48
CA PHE A 121 -12.14 8.56 -6.86
C PHE A 121 -13.46 8.11 -6.22
N ASP A 122 -13.61 6.81 -5.98
CA ASP A 122 -14.82 6.24 -5.39
C ASP A 122 -14.83 6.47 -3.86
N GLU A 123 -13.65 6.49 -3.24
CA GLU A 123 -13.46 6.67 -1.80
C GLU A 123 -13.33 8.13 -1.35
N ASN A 124 -13.34 9.08 -2.30
CA ASN A 124 -13.33 10.52 -2.06
C ASN A 124 -14.46 11.24 -2.82
N PRO A 125 -15.74 10.86 -2.62
CA PRO A 125 -16.88 11.41 -3.36
C PRO A 125 -17.09 12.92 -3.12
N GLU A 126 -16.51 13.49 -2.05
CA GLU A 126 -16.50 14.93 -1.80
C GLU A 126 -15.73 15.73 -2.86
N TYR A 127 -14.81 15.08 -3.59
CA TYR A 127 -14.09 15.68 -4.71
C TYR A 127 -14.86 15.53 -6.03
N THR A 128 -15.75 16.46 -6.31
CA THR A 128 -16.50 16.49 -7.59
C THR A 128 -15.62 16.72 -8.82
N ASN A 129 -14.39 17.25 -8.64
CA ASN A 129 -13.39 17.41 -9.69
C ASN A 129 -12.19 16.49 -9.44
N LYS A 130 -12.09 15.41 -10.23
CA LYS A 130 -10.97 14.45 -10.16
C LYS A 130 -9.60 15.10 -10.33
N SER A 131 -9.47 16.12 -11.17
CA SER A 131 -8.21 16.83 -11.38
C SER A 131 -7.77 17.62 -10.15
N LYS A 132 -8.72 18.11 -9.34
CA LYS A 132 -8.42 18.77 -8.07
C LYS A 132 -7.89 17.77 -7.05
N LEU A 133 -8.50 16.59 -6.96
CA LEU A 133 -8.02 15.52 -6.09
C LEU A 133 -6.59 15.11 -6.45
N ILE A 134 -6.31 14.88 -7.73
CA ILE A 134 -4.96 14.57 -8.21
C ILE A 134 -3.98 15.71 -7.88
N SER A 135 -4.36 16.97 -8.09
CA SER A 135 -3.52 18.12 -7.76
C SER A 135 -3.19 18.20 -6.26
N ASP A 136 -4.15 17.88 -5.39
CA ASP A 136 -3.92 17.86 -3.94
C ASP A 136 -3.03 16.68 -3.52
N LEU A 137 -3.21 15.50 -4.12
CA LEU A 137 -2.31 14.36 -3.92
C LEU A 137 -0.88 14.69 -4.34
N VAL A 138 -0.68 15.32 -5.51
CA VAL A 138 0.65 15.76 -5.97
C VAL A 138 1.30 16.72 -4.98
N LYS A 139 0.54 17.66 -4.39
CA LYS A 139 1.08 18.60 -3.39
C LYS A 139 1.45 17.92 -2.08
N LEU A 140 0.63 16.96 -1.63
CA LEU A 140 0.88 16.23 -0.38
C LEU A 140 2.05 15.27 -0.51
N LEU A 141 2.07 14.48 -1.59
CA LEU A 141 3.10 13.47 -1.85
C LEU A 141 4.38 14.06 -2.43
N ASP A 142 4.33 15.29 -2.93
CA ASP A 142 5.48 16.03 -3.47
C ASP A 142 6.14 15.33 -4.68
N VAL A 143 5.31 14.66 -5.47
CA VAL A 143 5.72 13.84 -6.63
C VAL A 143 4.63 13.81 -7.68
N GLU A 144 4.96 13.34 -8.88
CA GLU A 144 3.97 13.01 -9.89
C GLU A 144 3.06 11.86 -9.40
N VAL A 145 1.75 12.01 -9.57
CA VAL A 145 0.78 10.96 -9.26
C VAL A 145 0.26 10.34 -10.56
N ILE A 146 0.41 9.02 -10.68
CA ILE A 146 -0.01 8.21 -11.81
C ILE A 146 -1.20 7.37 -11.37
N ILE A 147 -2.34 7.54 -12.03
CA ILE A 147 -3.54 6.76 -11.74
C ILE A 147 -3.63 5.56 -12.67
N VAL A 148 -3.79 4.37 -12.08
CA VAL A 148 -3.96 3.09 -12.79
C VAL A 148 -5.34 2.49 -12.50
N PRO A 149 -5.91 1.65 -13.38
CA PRO A 149 -7.17 0.98 -13.07
C PRO A 149 -7.01 0.03 -11.88
N GLN A 150 -7.96 0.03 -10.96
CA GLN A 150 -8.07 -1.03 -9.94
C GLN A 150 -8.47 -2.36 -10.58
N ILE A 151 -8.11 -3.47 -9.93
CA ILE A 151 -8.65 -4.80 -10.25
C ILE A 151 -9.95 -4.95 -9.47
N LYS A 152 -11.10 -4.86 -10.13
CA LYS A 152 -12.44 -4.89 -9.51
C LYS A 152 -12.77 -6.17 -8.73
N SER A 153 -12.06 -7.26 -9.00
CA SER A 153 -12.21 -8.52 -8.26
C SER A 153 -11.36 -8.58 -7.00
N ASP A 154 -10.35 -7.71 -6.89
CA ASP A 154 -9.60 -7.52 -5.67
C ASP A 154 -10.42 -6.61 -4.74
N MET A 155 -10.71 -7.13 -3.55
CA MET A 155 -11.49 -6.43 -2.54
C MET A 155 -10.79 -5.15 -2.07
N THR A 156 -9.46 -5.16 -2.06
CA THR A 156 -8.68 -4.02 -1.60
C THR A 156 -8.53 -3.01 -2.73
N GLY A 157 -8.30 -3.42 -3.97
CA GLY A 157 -7.98 -2.51 -5.06
C GLY A 157 -6.63 -1.82 -4.86
N HIS A 158 -5.76 -2.42 -4.03
CA HIS A 158 -4.44 -1.88 -3.70
C HIS A 158 -3.45 -2.13 -4.83
N VAL A 159 -2.71 -1.09 -5.22
CA VAL A 159 -1.66 -1.21 -6.23
C VAL A 159 -0.48 -2.07 -5.77
N ASP A 160 -0.28 -2.22 -4.45
CA ASP A 160 0.79 -3.05 -3.89
C ASP A 160 0.63 -4.57 -4.13
N GLY A 161 -0.60 -5.01 -4.41
CA GLY A 161 -0.94 -6.35 -4.90
C GLY A 161 -0.95 -6.47 -6.43
N MET A 162 -0.67 -5.39 -7.16
CA MET A 162 -0.72 -5.33 -8.62
C MET A 162 0.66 -5.15 -9.26
N LEU A 163 1.46 -4.22 -8.73
CA LEU A 163 2.76 -3.84 -9.30
C LEU A 163 3.71 -3.19 -8.28
N ARG A 164 4.99 -3.17 -8.62
CA ARG A 164 6.08 -2.51 -7.87
C ARG A 164 7.01 -1.81 -8.84
N PHE A 165 7.58 -0.68 -8.43
CA PHE A 165 8.70 -0.10 -9.17
C PHE A 165 9.94 -0.99 -9.02
N VAL A 166 10.63 -1.20 -10.14
CA VAL A 166 12.01 -1.72 -10.17
C VAL A 166 12.98 -0.53 -10.20
N ASP A 167 12.63 0.48 -11.00
CA ASP A 167 13.33 1.74 -11.12
C ASP A 167 12.36 2.88 -11.51
N GLY A 168 12.89 4.05 -11.91
CA GLY A 168 12.07 5.22 -12.23
C GLY A 168 11.26 5.15 -13.52
N ASN A 169 11.50 4.12 -14.34
CA ASN A 169 10.89 3.91 -15.64
C ASN A 169 10.38 2.47 -15.84
N THR A 170 10.61 1.57 -14.89
CA THR A 170 10.21 0.17 -15.01
C THR A 170 9.39 -0.26 -13.80
N VAL A 171 8.25 -0.89 -14.05
CA VAL A 171 7.48 -1.61 -13.03
C VAL A 171 7.49 -3.11 -13.31
N LEU A 172 7.42 -3.91 -12.26
CA LEU A 172 7.09 -5.33 -12.34
C LEU A 172 5.67 -5.52 -11.81
N GLY A 173 4.92 -6.47 -12.35
CA GLY A 173 3.59 -6.77 -11.85
C GLY A 173 3.02 -8.09 -12.37
N ASN A 174 1.80 -8.41 -11.93
CA ASN A 174 1.12 -9.64 -12.33
C ASN A 174 1.08 -9.81 -13.86
N ASP A 175 1.22 -11.05 -14.33
CA ASP A 175 1.12 -11.38 -15.75
C ASP A 175 -0.18 -10.86 -16.37
N ARG A 176 -0.06 -9.82 -17.20
CA ARG A 176 -1.19 -9.15 -17.86
C ARG A 176 -1.96 -10.10 -18.77
N ALA A 177 -1.35 -11.18 -19.26
CA ALA A 177 -2.03 -12.17 -20.09
C ALA A 177 -3.09 -12.95 -19.29
N MET A 178 -2.86 -13.14 -17.99
CA MET A 178 -3.76 -13.80 -17.05
C MET A 178 -4.79 -12.86 -16.42
N GLU A 179 -4.62 -11.55 -16.60
CA GLU A 179 -5.50 -10.53 -16.03
C GLU A 179 -6.71 -10.20 -16.91
N ASN A 180 -7.69 -9.53 -16.29
CA ASN A 180 -8.90 -9.10 -16.98
C ASN A 180 -8.60 -8.13 -18.13
N LYS A 181 -9.32 -8.30 -19.26
CA LYS A 181 -9.13 -7.49 -20.47
C LYS A 181 -9.22 -5.98 -20.22
N TYR A 182 -10.19 -5.53 -19.40
CA TYR A 182 -10.36 -4.10 -19.10
C TYR A 182 -9.13 -3.54 -18.36
N TRP A 183 -8.62 -4.29 -17.39
CA TRP A 183 -7.48 -3.88 -16.57
C TRP A 183 -6.22 -3.83 -17.44
N ARG A 184 -5.95 -4.90 -18.22
CA ARG A 184 -4.85 -4.96 -19.18
C ARG A 184 -4.85 -3.77 -20.15
N GLN A 185 -6.02 -3.43 -20.71
CA GLN A 185 -6.13 -2.29 -21.63
C GLN A 185 -5.86 -0.97 -20.92
N GLY A 186 -6.40 -0.78 -19.72
CA GLY A 186 -6.21 0.43 -18.93
C GLY A 186 -4.76 0.63 -18.50
N ILE A 187 -4.13 -0.39 -17.91
CA ILE A 187 -2.73 -0.31 -17.47
C ILE A 187 -1.80 -0.05 -18.66
N ASN A 188 -1.97 -0.76 -19.79
CA ASN A 188 -1.13 -0.57 -20.98
C ASN A 188 -1.24 0.84 -21.57
N LYS A 189 -2.43 1.46 -21.48
CA LYS A 189 -2.62 2.84 -21.90
C LYS A 189 -1.81 3.80 -21.01
N VAL A 190 -1.93 3.66 -19.69
CA VAL A 190 -1.21 4.51 -18.72
C VAL A 190 0.30 4.36 -18.86
N LEU A 191 0.79 3.12 -18.94
CA LEU A 191 2.23 2.83 -19.11
C LEU A 191 2.79 3.46 -20.38
N LYS A 192 2.07 3.37 -21.50
CA LYS A 192 2.47 4.00 -22.77
C LYS A 192 2.49 5.52 -22.67
N GLU A 193 1.48 6.12 -22.05
CA GLU A 193 1.40 7.58 -21.86
C GLU A 193 2.52 8.12 -20.95
N LYS A 194 2.95 7.32 -19.98
CA LYS A 194 4.00 7.69 -19.00
C LYS A 194 5.40 7.21 -19.38
N ASN A 195 5.55 6.50 -20.49
CA ASN A 195 6.80 5.87 -20.92
C ASN A 195 7.43 5.00 -19.82
N ILE A 196 6.59 4.11 -19.26
CA ILE A 196 6.96 3.13 -18.22
C ILE A 196 6.94 1.72 -18.82
N ASP A 197 8.04 1.00 -18.66
CA ASP A 197 8.18 -0.40 -19.03
C ASP A 197 7.52 -1.32 -17.99
N TYR A 198 7.05 -2.48 -18.43
CA TYR A 198 6.34 -3.44 -17.57
C TYR A 198 6.91 -4.84 -17.71
N ILE A 199 7.33 -5.42 -16.59
CA ILE A 199 7.79 -6.80 -16.48
C ILE A 199 6.65 -7.64 -15.91
N ASP A 200 6.10 -8.50 -16.77
CA ASP A 200 5.11 -9.50 -16.36
C ASP A 200 5.78 -10.58 -15.50
N ILE A 201 5.26 -10.81 -14.30
CA ILE A 201 5.66 -11.92 -13.42
C ILE A 201 4.50 -12.88 -13.21
N PRO A 202 4.76 -14.20 -13.11
CA PRO A 202 3.69 -15.16 -12.85
C PRO A 202 3.05 -14.89 -11.49
N PHE A 203 1.76 -15.15 -11.36
CA PHE A 203 1.04 -15.20 -10.10
C PHE A 203 0.18 -16.46 -10.05
N LEU A 204 -0.27 -16.84 -8.85
CA LEU A 204 -1.14 -18.01 -8.67
C LEU A 204 -2.48 -17.58 -8.08
N ASP A 205 -3.56 -17.78 -8.84
CA ASP A 205 -4.93 -17.72 -8.31
C ASP A 205 -5.20 -18.99 -7.49
N HIS A 206 -4.74 -18.98 -6.24
CA HIS A 206 -4.97 -20.08 -5.31
C HIS A 206 -6.40 -20.02 -4.77
N LYS A 207 -7.09 -21.16 -4.70
CA LYS A 207 -8.47 -21.20 -4.19
C LYS A 207 -8.53 -22.03 -2.92
N ILE A 208 -8.84 -21.37 -1.80
CA ILE A 208 -9.13 -22.05 -0.54
C ILE A 208 -10.64 -22.19 -0.37
N LYS A 209 -11.11 -23.42 -0.15
CA LYS A 209 -12.51 -23.69 0.13
C LYS A 209 -12.93 -22.93 1.40
N ASN A 210 -13.99 -22.13 1.30
CA ASN A 210 -14.53 -21.29 2.38
C ASN A 210 -13.57 -20.18 2.87
N ASN A 211 -12.52 -19.86 2.13
CA ASN A 211 -11.71 -18.67 2.38
C ASN A 211 -11.33 -18.01 1.05
N SER A 212 -12.05 -16.95 0.69
CA SER A 212 -11.79 -16.15 -0.50
C SER A 212 -10.84 -14.98 -0.27
N ILE A 213 -10.33 -14.80 0.96
CA ILE A 213 -9.58 -13.61 1.36
C ILE A 213 -8.18 -14.05 1.80
N HIS A 214 -7.24 -14.10 0.84
CA HIS A 214 -5.83 -14.40 1.11
C HIS A 214 -4.92 -13.84 0.02
N SER A 215 -3.63 -13.71 0.32
CA SER A 215 -2.59 -13.27 -0.61
C SER A 215 -1.73 -14.40 -1.19
N ILE A 216 -2.11 -15.67 -0.98
CA ILE A 216 -1.36 -16.81 -1.53
C ILE A 216 -1.29 -16.70 -3.06
N GLY A 217 -0.06 -16.68 -3.58
CA GLY A 217 0.20 -16.55 -5.00
C GLY A 217 0.36 -15.12 -5.51
N CYS A 218 0.20 -14.10 -4.66
CA CYS A 218 0.47 -12.69 -4.97
C CYS A 218 1.94 -12.36 -4.67
N TYR A 219 2.85 -12.69 -5.61
CA TYR A 219 4.28 -12.52 -5.39
C TYR A 219 4.74 -11.05 -5.37
N VAL A 220 4.00 -10.14 -6.00
CA VAL A 220 4.30 -8.70 -6.00
C VAL A 220 4.12 -8.05 -4.62
N ASN A 221 3.34 -8.68 -3.73
CA ASN A 221 3.08 -8.21 -2.39
C ASN A 221 4.19 -8.61 -1.41
N TYR A 222 5.44 -8.27 -1.76
CA TYR A 222 6.61 -8.44 -0.92
C TYR A 222 6.93 -7.17 -0.11
N LEU A 223 7.73 -7.35 0.93
CA LEU A 223 8.40 -6.28 1.66
C LEU A 223 9.81 -6.09 1.10
N GLU A 224 10.15 -4.86 0.73
CA GLU A 224 11.50 -4.43 0.36
C GLU A 224 11.97 -3.38 1.38
N VAL A 225 13.19 -3.54 1.89
CA VAL A 225 13.79 -2.67 2.92
C VAL A 225 15.30 -2.95 2.97
N GLY A 226 16.11 -1.90 3.16
CA GLY A 226 17.56 -2.00 3.37
C GLY A 226 18.41 -2.05 2.11
#